data_AF-A0A965S8M5-F1
#
_entry.id   AF-A0A965S8M5-F1
#
_cell.length_a   1.000
_cell.length_b   1.000
_cell.length_c   1.000
_cell.angle_alpha   90.00
_cell.angle_beta   90.00
_cell.angle_gamma   90.00
#
_symmetry.space_group_name_H-M   'P 1'
#
loop_
_entity.id
_entity.type
_entity.pdbx_description
1 polymer ?
#
loop_
_entity_poly.entity_id
_entity_poly.type
_entity_poly.pdbx_seq_one_letter_code
_entity_poly.pdbx_strand_id
1 'polypeptide(L)' 'MLSNNCTACHMIDKRKYGPQFVEVAEKYAGDSGAASRLAAKIKAGGTGVWGEDVMPPQPHVSDADA' A
#
# COMPACT_ATOMS: atom_id res chain seq x y z
N MET A 1 -8.21 -2.25 7.52
CA MET A 1 -7.46 -3.39 6.90
C MET A 1 -8.37 -4.53 6.45
N LEU A 2 -9.14 -5.17 7.34
CA LEU A 2 -10.06 -6.26 6.95
C LEU A 2 -11.22 -5.77 6.06
N SER A 3 -11.78 -4.59 6.36
CA SER A 3 -12.93 -4.05 5.61
C SER A 3 -12.62 -3.63 4.17
N ASN A 4 -11.35 -3.35 3.86
CA ASN A 4 -10.92 -2.87 2.54
C ASN A 4 -10.13 -3.93 1.75
N ASN A 5 -10.13 -5.18 2.21
CA ASN A 5 -9.51 -6.34 1.55
C ASN A 5 -8.01 -6.20 1.21
N CYS A 6 -7.27 -5.35 1.92
CA CYS A 6 -5.83 -5.14 1.69
C CYS A 6 -5.01 -6.43 1.87
N THR A 7 -5.48 -7.31 2.77
CA THR A 7 -4.84 -8.60 3.09
C THR A 7 -4.99 -9.66 2.00
N ALA A 8 -5.80 -9.40 0.96
CA ALA A 8 -5.86 -10.27 -0.21
C ALA A 8 -4.53 -10.27 -0.99
N CYS A 9 -3.80 -9.13 -0.99
CA CYS A 9 -2.58 -8.93 -1.76
C CYS A 9 -1.33 -8.67 -0.90
N HIS A 10 -1.50 -8.15 0.31
CA HIS A 10 -0.42 -7.80 1.23
C HIS A 10 -0.47 -8.66 2.49
N MET A 11 0.69 -9.10 2.98
CA MET A 11 0.81 -9.68 4.32
C MET A 11 1.66 -8.76 5.20
N ILE A 12 1.66 -9.02 6.51
CA ILE A 12 2.45 -8.24 7.46
C ILE A 12 3.95 -8.40 7.18
N ASP A 13 4.42 -9.65 7.12
CA ASP A 13 5.82 -10.04 7.18
C ASP A 13 6.25 -10.96 6.02
N LYS A 14 5.39 -11.10 5.01
CA LYS A 14 5.66 -11.94 3.83
C LYS A 14 5.15 -11.29 2.55
N ARG A 15 5.94 -11.34 1.49
CA ARG A 15 5.46 -10.94 0.15
C ARG A 15 4.46 -11.96 -0.40
N LYS A 16 3.39 -11.45 -1.03
CA LYS A 16 2.40 -12.27 -1.75
C LYS A 16 2.25 -11.75 -3.18
N TYR A 17 1.37 -10.78 -3.40
CA TYR A 17 1.24 -10.06 -4.68
C TYR A 17 1.82 -8.65 -4.57
N GLY A 18 1.65 -8.01 -3.42
CA GLY A 18 2.29 -6.74 -3.08
C GLY A 18 3.45 -6.92 -2.08
N PRO A 19 4.17 -5.82 -1.78
CA PRO A 19 5.14 -5.79 -0.69
C PRO A 19 4.48 -6.12 0.64
N GLN A 20 5.26 -6.65 1.57
CA GLN A 20 4.80 -6.85 2.94
C GLN A 20 4.72 -5.52 3.68
N PHE A 21 3.79 -5.38 4.62
CA PHE A 21 3.59 -4.10 5.32
C PHE A 21 4.83 -3.64 6.09
N VAL A 22 5.61 -4.57 6.66
CA VAL A 22 6.89 -4.22 7.32
C VAL A 22 7.86 -3.58 6.35
N GLU A 23 7.95 -4.07 5.11
CA GLU A 23 8.85 -3.53 4.10
C GLU A 23 8.44 -2.12 3.66
N VAL A 24 7.12 -1.86 3.56
CA VAL A 24 6.60 -0.52 3.31
C VAL A 24 6.97 0.42 4.47
N ALA A 25 6.78 -0.03 5.71
CA ALA A 25 7.11 0.76 6.90
C ALA A 25 8.61 1.08 6.97
N GLU A 26 9.48 0.12 6.68
CA GLU A 26 10.93 0.30 6.66
C GLU A 26 11.37 1.28 5.56
N LYS A 27 10.85 1.14 4.34
CA LYS A 27 11.23 2.01 3.20
C LYS A 27 10.86 3.47 3.44
N TYR A 28 9.72 3.72 4.08
CA TYR A 28 9.20 5.07 4.33
C TYR A 28 9.40 5.54 5.77
N ALA A 29 10.21 4.82 6.56
CA ALA A 29 10.56 5.23 7.92
C ALA A 29 11.25 6.61 7.89
N GLY A 30 10.74 7.54 8.70
CA GLY A 30 11.28 8.91 8.80
C GLY A 30 10.84 9.88 7.70
N ASP A 31 10.04 9.44 6.73
CA ASP A 31 9.43 10.33 5.73
C ASP A 31 8.13 10.94 6.29
N SER A 32 8.16 12.23 6.60
CA SER A 32 7.00 12.97 7.14
C SER A 32 5.85 13.11 6.13
N GLY A 33 6.11 12.91 4.83
CA GLY A 33 5.12 12.88 3.76
C GLY A 33 4.64 11.48 3.40
N ALA A 34 5.15 10.43 4.05
CA ALA A 34 4.84 9.04 3.71
C ALA A 34 3.34 8.74 3.76
N ALA A 35 2.65 9.17 4.82
CA ALA A 35 1.23 8.89 5.00
C ALA A 35 0.39 9.43 3.83
N SER A 36 0.53 10.72 3.50
CA SER A 36 -0.21 11.34 2.40
C SER A 36 0.14 10.72 1.04
N ARG A 37 1.41 10.36 0.83
CA ARG A 37 1.87 9.71 -0.41
C ARG A 37 1.31 8.31 -0.55
N LEU A 38 1.32 7.51 0.51
CA LEU A 38 0.81 6.15 0.54
C LEU A 38 -0.72 6.13 0.37
N ALA A 39 -1.44 7.03 1.03
CA ALA A 39 -2.88 7.20 0.84
C ALA A 39 -3.23 7.52 -0.61
N ALA A 40 -2.48 8.44 -1.25
CA ALA A 40 -2.65 8.75 -2.67
C ALA A 40 -2.36 7.53 -3.56
N LYS A 41 -1.33 6.74 -3.23
CA LYS A 41 -1.00 5.50 -3.94
C LYS A 41 -2.07 4.43 -3.79
N ILE A 42 -2.67 4.25 -2.61
CA ILE A 42 -3.74 3.29 -2.37
C ILE A 42 -4.95 3.60 -3.25
N LYS A 43 -5.37 4.87 -3.30
CA LYS A 43 -6.52 5.30 -4.11
C LYS A 43 -6.26 5.23 -5.61
N ALA A 44 -5.12 5.73 -6.06
CA ALA A 44 -4.80 5.84 -7.49
C ALA A 44 -4.19 4.57 -8.09
N GLY A 45 -3.74 3.63 -7.26
CA GLY A 45 -2.91 2.51 -7.69
C GLY A 45 -1.47 2.94 -8.03
N GLY A 46 -0.69 1.99 -8.53
CA GLY A 46 0.68 2.28 -8.97
C GLY A 46 1.51 1.06 -9.33
N THR A 47 2.67 1.30 -9.92
CA THR A 47 3.67 0.30 -10.30
C THR A 47 5.08 0.90 -10.17
N GLY A 48 6.13 0.07 -10.24
CA GLY A 48 7.53 0.49 -10.33
C GLY A 48 8.25 0.73 -9.01
N VAL A 49 7.53 0.93 -7.90
CA VAL A 49 8.14 1.19 -6.58
C VAL A 49 8.74 -0.10 -5.98
N TRP A 50 8.10 -1.24 -6.26
CA TRP A 50 8.40 -2.53 -5.65
C TRP A 50 8.74 -3.62 -6.68
N GLY A 51 8.84 -3.24 -7.96
CA GLY A 51 8.99 -4.13 -9.10
C GLY A 51 8.02 -3.78 -10.22
N GLU A 52 7.81 -4.72 -11.13
CA GLU A 52 6.89 -4.58 -12.27
C GLU A 52 5.42 -4.80 -11.86
N ASP A 53 5.19 -5.37 -10.67
CA ASP A 53 3.85 -5.61 -10.14
C ASP A 53 3.04 -4.31 -10.04
N VAL A 54 1.77 -4.43 -10.42
CA VAL A 54 0.81 -3.32 -10.43
C VAL A 54 -0.16 -3.48 -9.26
N MET A 55 -0.27 -2.45 -8.42
CA MET A 55 -1.36 -2.29 -7.47
C MET A 55 -2.52 -1.57 -8.18
N PRO A 56 -3.68 -2.22 -8.38
CA PRO A 56 -4.84 -1.56 -8.98
C PRO A 56 -5.37 -0.42 -8.09
N PRO A 57 -6.00 0.61 -8.68
CA PRO A 57 -6.70 1.65 -7.91
C PRO A 57 -7.72 1.03 -6.94
N GLN A 58 -7.80 1.56 -5.72
CA GLN A 58 -8.77 1.12 -4.70
C GLN A 58 -9.81 2.23 -4.45
N PRO A 59 -10.75 2.48 -5.38
CA PRO A 59 -11.67 3.62 -5.29
C PRO A 59 -12.71 3.49 -4.18
N HIS A 60 -12.89 2.29 -3.60
CA HIS A 60 -13.77 2.06 -2.46
C HIS A 60 -13.16 2.46 -1.12
N VAL A 61 -11.86 2.77 -1.08
CA VAL A 61 -11.20 3.23 0.14
C VAL A 61 -11.46 4.72 0.31
N SER A 62 -12.08 5.09 1.43
CA SER A 62 -12.35 6.49 1.78
C SER A 62 -11.05 7.24 2.09
N ASP A 63 -11.08 8.57 2.03
CA ASP A 63 -9.93 9.40 2.43
C ASP A 63 -9.52 9.20 3.89
N ALA A 64 -10.46 8.81 4.75
CA ALA A 64 -10.19 8.54 6.16
C ALA A 64 -9.55 7.16 6.39
N ASP A 65 -9.74 6.21 5.45
CA ASP A 65 -9.24 4.84 5.55
C ASP A 65 -8.00 4.55 4.68
N ALA A 66 -7.59 5.52 3.86
CA ALA A 66 -6.41 5.44 2.98
C ALA A 66 -5.13 5.83 3.71
#